data_AF-B9LVH3-F1
#
_entry.id   AF-B9LVH3-F1
#
_cell.length_a   1.000
_cell.length_b   1.000
_cell.length_c   1.000
_cell.angle_alpha   90.00
_cell.angle_beta   90.00
_cell.angle_gamma   90.00
#
_symmetry.space_group_name_H-M   'P 1'
#
loop_
_entity.id
_entity.type
_entity.pdbx_description
1 polymer ?
#
loop_
_entity_poly.entity_id
_entity_poly.type
_entity_poly.pdbx_seq_one_letter_code
_entity_poly.pdbx_strand_id
1 'polypeptide(L)'
;MDTVGAYSAGTYENRFGSWTEALQSAGYEPVKQHRISEDAILDEISRLATETGTPPTASEMRSKGKFTVTIAQDRFGSWNEALEAAGYDPHKRHRITDEALLEEIHRLVDELGKAPTAQEMNDHGEFSRRPYFNRWEGWQAAIRAAGYEPVGRPSGPDNYNWKEQPAHEWREYGDNWEEQRQKALERDNYTCQTPDCEWTQEAHREEFTRGLHVHHIRPLSAFGDVENEVNFERANRLDNLITVCVEHHHLWERASPLRLDTR
;
A
#
# COMPACT_ATOMS: atom_id res chain seq x y z
N MET A 1 -2.91 -21.51 -44.24
CA MET A 1 -3.57 -21.00 -45.46
C MET A 1 -2.63 -20.03 -46.16
N ASP A 2 -2.19 -18.95 -45.52
CA ASP A 2 -1.49 -17.83 -46.20
C ASP A 2 -0.06 -18.12 -46.71
N THR A 3 0.49 -19.31 -46.44
CA THR A 3 1.82 -19.74 -46.89
C THR A 3 1.83 -20.88 -47.92
N VAL A 4 0.67 -21.53 -48.18
CA VAL A 4 0.60 -22.71 -49.07
C VAL A 4 -0.74 -22.83 -49.83
N GLY A 5 -1.77 -22.08 -49.45
CA GLY A 5 -3.09 -22.13 -50.07
C GLY A 5 -3.23 -21.12 -51.22
N ALA A 6 -3.93 -21.50 -52.29
CA ALA A 6 -4.23 -20.62 -53.42
C ALA A 6 -5.28 -19.53 -53.10
N TYR A 7 -5.94 -19.60 -51.94
CA TYR A 7 -6.99 -18.69 -51.49
C TYR A 7 -6.78 -18.30 -50.03
N SER A 8 -7.15 -17.06 -49.68
CA SER A 8 -7.09 -16.54 -48.31
C SER A 8 -8.15 -17.16 -47.40
N ALA A 9 -7.94 -17.12 -46.09
CA ALA A 9 -8.92 -17.59 -45.11
C ALA A 9 -10.30 -16.93 -45.28
N GLY A 10 -10.33 -15.62 -45.54
CA GLY A 10 -11.56 -14.85 -45.78
C GLY A 10 -12.35 -15.29 -47.02
N THR A 11 -11.72 -15.94 -48.01
CA THR A 11 -12.44 -16.54 -49.15
C THR A 11 -13.31 -17.72 -48.72
N TYR A 12 -12.84 -18.52 -47.76
CA TYR A 12 -13.60 -19.64 -47.22
C TYR A 12 -14.71 -19.17 -46.28
N GLU A 13 -14.41 -18.22 -45.40
CA GLU A 13 -15.37 -17.59 -44.48
C GLU A 13 -16.55 -16.96 -45.23
N ASN A 14 -16.29 -16.11 -46.24
CA ASN A 14 -17.36 -15.49 -47.05
C ASN A 14 -18.21 -16.49 -47.85
N ARG A 15 -17.68 -17.68 -48.19
CA ARG A 15 -18.34 -18.62 -49.11
C ARG A 15 -19.03 -19.80 -48.41
N PHE A 16 -18.52 -20.20 -47.25
CA PHE A 16 -18.95 -21.37 -46.49
C PHE A 16 -19.35 -21.06 -45.03
N GLY A 17 -19.25 -19.80 -44.59
CA GLY A 17 -19.46 -19.40 -43.19
C GLY A 17 -18.19 -19.53 -42.35
N SER A 18 -17.53 -20.68 -42.41
CA SER A 18 -16.28 -20.95 -41.69
C SER A 18 -15.40 -21.98 -42.38
N TRP A 19 -14.13 -22.08 -41.96
CA TRP A 19 -13.22 -23.15 -42.39
C TRP A 19 -13.73 -24.55 -42.01
N THR A 20 -14.41 -24.67 -40.87
CA THR A 20 -15.01 -25.94 -40.40
C THR A 20 -16.14 -26.40 -41.32
N GLU A 21 -17.03 -25.48 -41.72
CA GLU A 21 -18.12 -25.75 -42.66
C GLU A 21 -17.59 -26.01 -44.09
N ALA A 22 -16.48 -25.36 -44.48
CA ALA A 22 -15.79 -25.67 -45.74
C ALA A 22 -15.24 -27.10 -45.76
N LEU A 23 -14.64 -27.58 -44.67
CA LEU A 23 -14.16 -28.97 -44.55
C LEU A 23 -15.33 -29.98 -44.57
N GLN A 24 -16.41 -29.71 -43.83
CA GLN A 24 -17.62 -30.54 -43.83
C GLN A 24 -18.25 -30.62 -45.23
N SER A 25 -18.37 -29.48 -45.91
CA SER A 25 -18.90 -29.40 -47.29
C SER A 25 -18.02 -30.15 -48.30
N ALA A 26 -16.71 -30.25 -48.03
CA ALA A 26 -15.76 -31.01 -48.82
C ALA A 26 -15.69 -32.51 -48.43
N GLY A 27 -16.55 -32.98 -47.51
CA GLY A 27 -16.61 -34.38 -47.09
C GLY A 27 -15.50 -34.81 -46.12
N TYR A 28 -14.75 -33.85 -45.55
CA TYR A 28 -13.77 -34.12 -44.50
C TYR A 28 -14.42 -33.94 -43.13
N GLU A 29 -14.24 -34.91 -42.23
CA GLU A 29 -14.46 -34.68 -40.80
C GLU A 29 -13.44 -33.60 -40.36
N PRO A 30 -13.89 -32.42 -39.88
CA PRO A 30 -12.97 -31.41 -39.39
C PRO A 30 -12.17 -32.00 -38.23
N VAL A 31 -10.91 -31.58 -38.08
CA VAL A 31 -10.18 -31.86 -36.84
C VAL A 31 -11.04 -31.32 -35.71
N LYS A 32 -11.57 -32.21 -34.88
CA LYS A 32 -12.29 -31.84 -33.67
C LYS A 32 -11.31 -31.04 -32.84
N GLN A 33 -11.43 -29.71 -32.87
CA GLN A 33 -10.91 -28.89 -31.78
C GLN A 33 -11.56 -29.48 -30.55
N HIS A 34 -10.78 -30.21 -29.76
CA HIS A 34 -11.32 -30.93 -28.62
C HIS A 34 -12.05 -29.89 -27.78
N ARG A 35 -13.37 -30.06 -27.64
CA ARG A 35 -14.14 -29.40 -26.59
C ARG A 35 -13.62 -29.98 -25.28
N ILE A 36 -12.47 -29.47 -24.86
CA ILE A 36 -11.96 -29.65 -23.51
C ILE A 36 -13.09 -29.13 -22.63
N SER A 37 -13.65 -30.05 -21.84
CA SER A 37 -14.73 -29.74 -20.91
C SER A 37 -14.22 -28.80 -19.84
N GLU A 38 -15.15 -28.09 -19.20
CA GLU A 38 -14.87 -27.35 -17.99
C GLU A 38 -14.23 -28.29 -16.96
N ASP A 39 -14.82 -29.46 -16.71
CA ASP A 39 -14.26 -30.52 -15.84
C ASP A 39 -12.78 -30.82 -16.11
N ALA A 40 -12.37 -30.99 -17.38
CA ALA A 40 -10.98 -31.30 -17.70
C ALA A 40 -10.02 -30.16 -17.34
N ILE A 41 -10.47 -28.91 -17.43
CA ILE A 41 -9.70 -27.73 -17.03
C ILE A 41 -9.61 -27.67 -15.50
N LEU A 42 -10.72 -27.93 -14.79
CA LEU A 42 -10.78 -27.96 -13.33
C LEU A 42 -9.93 -29.09 -12.72
N ASP A 43 -9.94 -30.28 -13.33
CA ASP A 43 -9.07 -31.42 -12.98
C ASP A 43 -7.58 -31.06 -13.13
N GLU A 44 -7.22 -30.34 -14.19
CA GLU A 44 -5.83 -29.95 -14.46
C GLU A 44 -5.35 -28.81 -13.54
N ILE A 45 -6.25 -27.88 -13.18
CA ILE A 45 -6.01 -26.89 -12.13
C ILE A 45 -5.77 -27.60 -10.79
N SER A 46 -6.66 -28.53 -10.42
CA SER A 46 -6.57 -29.31 -9.17
C SER A 46 -5.31 -30.17 -9.09
N ARG A 47 -4.90 -30.79 -10.20
CA ARG A 47 -3.63 -31.53 -10.29
C ARG A 47 -2.44 -30.63 -9.98
N LEU A 48 -2.34 -29.49 -10.67
CA LEU A 48 -1.24 -28.55 -10.45
C LEU A 48 -1.24 -28.01 -9.02
N ALA A 49 -2.41 -27.68 -8.46
CA ALA A 49 -2.55 -27.21 -7.09
C ALA A 49 -2.08 -28.24 -6.06
N THR A 50 -2.37 -29.52 -6.31
CA THR A 50 -1.92 -30.64 -5.45
C THR A 50 -0.39 -30.82 -5.51
N GLU A 51 0.25 -30.55 -6.64
CA GLU A 51 1.71 -30.63 -6.81
C GLU A 51 2.46 -29.47 -6.15
N THR A 52 1.88 -28.28 -6.09
CA THR A 52 2.49 -27.07 -5.50
C THR A 52 1.98 -26.72 -4.10
N GLY A 53 0.97 -27.42 -3.58
CA GLY A 53 0.29 -27.11 -2.32
C GLY A 53 -0.47 -25.77 -2.31
N THR A 54 -0.60 -25.13 -3.47
CA THR A 54 -1.18 -23.78 -3.66
C THR A 54 -1.81 -23.70 -5.06
N PRO A 55 -2.89 -22.93 -5.28
CA PRO A 55 -3.54 -22.87 -6.59
C PRO A 55 -2.55 -22.47 -7.71
N PRO A 56 -2.62 -23.01 -8.93
CA PRO A 56 -1.67 -22.67 -9.98
C PRO A 56 -1.82 -21.23 -10.46
N THR A 57 -0.70 -20.55 -10.64
CA THR A 57 -0.70 -19.29 -11.39
C THR A 57 -0.92 -19.55 -12.89
N ALA A 58 -1.42 -18.54 -13.60
CA ALA A 58 -1.51 -18.58 -15.06
C ALA A 58 -0.14 -18.78 -15.76
N SER A 59 0.99 -18.52 -15.07
CA SER A 59 2.33 -18.83 -15.60
C SER A 59 2.69 -20.30 -15.45
N GLU A 60 2.21 -20.95 -14.39
CA GLU A 60 2.43 -22.37 -14.14
C GLU A 60 1.55 -23.25 -15.03
N MET A 61 0.28 -22.89 -15.25
CA MET A 61 -0.53 -23.56 -16.27
C MET A 61 0.14 -23.47 -17.66
N ARG A 62 0.72 -22.31 -18.02
CA ARG A 62 1.46 -22.12 -19.28
C ARG A 62 2.77 -22.93 -19.40
N SER A 63 3.38 -23.38 -18.30
CA SER A 63 4.70 -24.02 -18.29
C SER A 63 4.69 -25.49 -17.85
N LYS A 64 3.71 -25.90 -17.05
CA LYS A 64 3.56 -27.23 -16.45
C LYS A 64 2.19 -27.88 -16.72
N GLY A 65 1.23 -27.13 -17.27
CA GLY A 65 -0.12 -27.59 -17.52
C GLY A 65 -0.34 -28.15 -18.92
N LYS A 66 -1.38 -28.99 -19.08
CA LYS A 66 -1.79 -29.57 -20.36
C LYS A 66 -2.54 -28.60 -21.28
N PHE A 67 -3.07 -27.51 -20.76
CA PHE A 67 -3.95 -26.59 -21.47
C PHE A 67 -3.40 -25.16 -21.51
N THR A 68 -3.76 -24.42 -22.55
CA THR A 68 -3.45 -22.98 -22.59
C THR A 68 -4.38 -22.24 -21.63
N VAL A 69 -3.85 -21.18 -21.00
CA VAL A 69 -4.66 -20.30 -20.13
C VAL A 69 -5.83 -19.69 -20.90
N THR A 70 -5.66 -19.40 -22.20
CA THR A 70 -6.74 -18.91 -23.08
C THR A 70 -7.93 -19.85 -23.11
N ILE A 71 -7.73 -21.17 -23.17
CA ILE A 71 -8.85 -22.14 -23.19
C ILE A 71 -9.64 -22.12 -21.86
N ALA A 72 -8.98 -21.85 -20.73
CA ALA A 72 -9.66 -21.63 -19.46
C ALA A 72 -10.41 -20.29 -19.45
N GLN A 73 -9.78 -19.20 -19.91
CA GLN A 73 -10.40 -17.87 -20.00
C GLN A 73 -11.64 -17.87 -20.93
N ASP A 74 -11.57 -18.55 -22.07
CA ASP A 74 -12.67 -18.69 -23.04
C ASP A 74 -13.85 -19.54 -22.52
N ARG A 75 -13.70 -20.23 -21.38
CA ARG A 75 -14.75 -21.02 -20.72
C ARG A 75 -15.32 -20.31 -19.50
N PHE A 76 -14.44 -19.87 -18.61
CA PHE A 76 -14.81 -19.33 -17.31
C PHE A 76 -14.84 -17.79 -17.26
N GLY A 77 -14.49 -17.10 -18.35
CA GLY A 77 -14.37 -15.64 -18.41
C GLY A 77 -12.97 -15.14 -18.07
N SER A 78 -12.37 -15.67 -17.01
CA SER A 78 -11.01 -15.33 -16.59
C SER A 78 -10.29 -16.51 -15.92
N TRP A 79 -8.99 -16.32 -15.66
CA TRP A 79 -8.21 -17.30 -14.91
C TRP A 79 -8.65 -17.41 -13.44
N ASN A 80 -9.11 -16.31 -12.85
CA ASN A 80 -9.58 -16.31 -11.46
C ASN A 80 -10.91 -17.05 -11.33
N GLU A 81 -11.86 -16.79 -12.23
CA GLU A 81 -13.14 -17.52 -12.28
C GLU A 81 -12.92 -19.02 -12.53
N ALA A 82 -11.87 -19.41 -13.27
CA ALA A 82 -11.47 -20.81 -13.42
C ALA A 82 -10.86 -21.43 -12.14
N LEU A 83 -10.17 -20.63 -11.30
CA LEU A 83 -9.71 -21.07 -9.97
C LEU A 83 -10.89 -21.22 -9.00
N GLU A 84 -11.81 -20.24 -8.97
CA GLU A 84 -13.03 -20.27 -8.15
C GLU A 84 -13.91 -21.47 -8.50
N ALA A 85 -14.12 -21.73 -9.80
CA ALA A 85 -14.85 -22.91 -10.27
C ALA A 85 -14.16 -24.24 -9.92
N ALA A 86 -12.84 -24.24 -9.70
CA ALA A 86 -12.07 -25.39 -9.22
C ALA A 86 -12.04 -25.49 -7.68
N GLY A 87 -12.75 -24.61 -6.95
CA GLY A 87 -12.79 -24.58 -5.49
C GLY A 87 -11.57 -23.93 -4.84
N TYR A 88 -10.82 -23.10 -5.56
CA TYR A 88 -9.63 -22.41 -5.08
C TYR A 88 -9.83 -20.89 -5.02
N ASP A 89 -9.28 -20.26 -3.98
CA ASP A 89 -9.19 -18.81 -3.91
C ASP A 89 -8.27 -18.22 -5.00
N PRO A 90 -8.69 -17.13 -5.69
CA PRO A 90 -7.82 -16.41 -6.61
C PRO A 90 -6.60 -15.80 -5.93
N HIS A 91 -5.43 -15.94 -6.55
CA HIS A 91 -4.19 -15.24 -6.15
C HIS A 91 -4.34 -13.72 -6.01
N LYS A 92 -5.28 -13.11 -6.74
CA LYS A 92 -5.61 -11.69 -6.67
C LYS A 92 -7.10 -11.52 -6.96
N ARG A 93 -7.92 -11.36 -5.92
CA ARG A 93 -9.32 -10.96 -6.09
C ARG A 93 -9.37 -9.56 -6.74
N HIS A 94 -9.98 -9.48 -7.92
CA HIS A 94 -10.19 -8.23 -8.66
C HIS A 94 -11.64 -7.77 -8.44
N ARG A 95 -11.88 -6.45 -8.42
CA ARG A 95 -13.20 -5.86 -8.12
C ARG A 95 -13.74 -6.20 -6.72
N ILE A 96 -12.87 -6.21 -5.70
CA ILE A 96 -13.30 -6.27 -4.29
C ILE A 96 -14.29 -5.12 -4.05
N THR A 97 -15.48 -5.45 -3.52
CA THR A 97 -16.57 -4.48 -3.33
C THR A 97 -16.35 -3.63 -2.08
N ASP A 98 -17.22 -2.64 -1.80
CA ASP A 98 -17.13 -1.91 -0.52
C ASP A 98 -17.52 -2.85 0.62
N GLU A 99 -18.58 -3.62 0.40
CA GLU A 99 -19.16 -4.56 1.34
C GLU A 99 -18.13 -5.60 1.79
N ALA A 100 -17.41 -6.25 0.85
CA ALA A 100 -16.38 -7.23 1.19
C ALA A 100 -15.22 -6.64 2.01
N LEU A 101 -14.84 -5.38 1.75
CA LEU A 101 -13.82 -4.69 2.54
C LEU A 101 -14.34 -4.37 3.96
N LEU A 102 -15.59 -3.92 4.09
CA LEU A 102 -16.19 -3.63 5.40
C LEU A 102 -16.46 -4.91 6.21
N GLU A 103 -16.91 -5.99 5.57
CA GLU A 103 -17.06 -7.33 6.17
C GLU A 103 -15.73 -7.86 6.74
N GLU A 104 -14.62 -7.63 6.05
CA GLU A 104 -13.29 -8.02 6.55
C GLU A 104 -12.82 -7.15 7.74
N ILE A 105 -13.27 -5.89 7.83
CA ILE A 105 -13.10 -5.09 9.06
C ILE A 105 -13.95 -5.69 10.20
N HIS A 106 -15.22 -6.03 9.95
CA HIS A 106 -16.09 -6.65 10.96
C HIS A 106 -15.48 -7.96 11.50
N ARG A 107 -15.00 -8.83 10.61
CA ARG A 107 -14.33 -10.10 10.98
C ARG A 107 -13.13 -9.87 11.91
N LEU A 108 -12.27 -8.89 11.60
CA LEU A 108 -11.13 -8.56 12.45
C LEU A 108 -11.52 -7.88 13.77
N VAL A 109 -12.65 -7.16 13.83
CA VAL A 109 -13.17 -6.67 15.12
C VAL A 109 -13.61 -7.82 16.02
N ASP A 110 -14.32 -8.81 15.46
CA ASP A 110 -14.76 -9.99 16.22
C ASP A 110 -13.57 -10.85 16.69
N GLU A 111 -12.51 -10.95 15.90
CA GLU A 111 -11.27 -11.67 16.23
C GLU A 111 -10.41 -10.95 17.28
N LEU A 112 -10.20 -9.63 17.12
CA LEU A 112 -9.28 -8.84 17.96
C LEU A 112 -9.97 -8.19 19.18
N GLY A 113 -11.31 -8.19 19.23
CA GLY A 113 -12.11 -7.50 20.25
C GLY A 113 -12.02 -5.97 20.20
N LYS A 114 -11.45 -5.40 19.13
CA LYS A 114 -11.23 -3.95 18.94
C LYS A 114 -11.19 -3.59 17.45
N ALA A 115 -11.39 -2.31 17.14
CA ALA A 115 -11.16 -1.79 15.80
C ALA A 115 -9.72 -2.11 15.33
N PRO A 116 -9.53 -2.79 14.19
CA PRO A 116 -8.20 -3.12 13.69
C PRO A 116 -7.43 -1.86 13.28
N THR A 117 -6.12 -1.90 13.47
CA THR A 117 -5.18 -0.94 12.85
C THR A 117 -4.92 -1.30 11.40
N ALA A 118 -4.40 -0.34 10.63
CA ALA A 118 -4.02 -0.56 9.24
C ALA A 118 -2.84 -1.55 9.07
N GLN A 119 -2.14 -1.88 10.17
CA GLN A 119 -1.08 -2.86 10.20
C GLN A 119 -1.64 -4.24 10.52
N GLU A 120 -2.56 -4.37 11.49
CA GLU A 120 -3.28 -5.62 11.76
C GLU A 120 -4.10 -6.10 10.54
N MET A 121 -4.69 -5.19 9.76
CA MET A 121 -5.31 -5.56 8.47
C MET A 121 -4.31 -6.10 7.44
N ASN A 122 -3.04 -5.65 7.46
CA ASN A 122 -2.01 -6.20 6.59
C ASN A 122 -1.48 -7.57 7.07
N ASP A 123 -1.48 -7.80 8.39
CA ASP A 123 -0.83 -8.96 9.02
C ASP A 123 -1.81 -10.11 9.28
N HIS A 124 -3.09 -9.80 9.50
CA HIS A 124 -4.17 -10.75 9.82
C HIS A 124 -5.37 -10.67 8.88
N GLY A 125 -5.44 -9.64 8.03
CA GLY A 125 -6.54 -9.43 7.10
C GLY A 125 -6.33 -10.12 5.74
N GLU A 126 -7.44 -10.50 5.11
CA GLU A 126 -7.45 -11.08 3.76
C GLU A 126 -7.01 -10.06 2.69
N PHE A 127 -7.20 -8.77 2.97
CA PHE A 127 -6.91 -7.67 2.06
C PHE A 127 -5.83 -6.75 2.62
N SER A 128 -4.83 -6.38 1.80
CA SER A 128 -3.92 -5.29 2.16
C SER A 128 -4.67 -4.01 2.51
N ARG A 129 -4.08 -3.12 3.32
CA ARG A 129 -4.69 -1.82 3.68
C ARG A 129 -4.98 -0.88 2.49
N ARG A 130 -4.40 -1.11 1.30
CA ARG A 130 -4.41 -0.13 0.18
C ARG A 130 -5.80 0.20 -0.40
N PRO A 131 -6.69 -0.77 -0.71
CA PRO A 131 -8.06 -0.50 -1.14
C PRO A 131 -8.80 0.44 -0.17
N TYR A 132 -8.68 0.22 1.13
CA TYR A 132 -9.31 1.04 2.15
C TYR A 132 -8.86 2.51 2.11
N PHE A 133 -7.54 2.76 1.98
CA PHE A 133 -7.00 4.11 1.84
C PHE A 133 -7.49 4.81 0.56
N ASN A 134 -7.59 4.08 -0.55
CA ASN A 134 -8.04 4.64 -1.83
C ASN A 134 -9.54 4.95 -1.86
N ARG A 135 -10.34 4.24 -1.05
CA ARG A 135 -11.80 4.18 -1.20
C ARG A 135 -12.60 4.93 -0.13
N TRP A 136 -11.97 5.19 1.02
CA TRP A 136 -12.50 6.09 2.07
C TRP A 136 -11.55 7.24 2.44
N GLU A 137 -10.56 7.54 1.59
CA GLU A 137 -9.53 8.58 1.84
C GLU A 137 -8.64 8.33 3.08
N GLY A 138 -8.68 7.12 3.65
CA GLY A 138 -7.80 6.70 4.73
C GLY A 138 -8.38 5.61 5.63
N TRP A 139 -7.49 4.88 6.31
CA TRP A 139 -7.89 3.80 7.23
C TRP A 139 -8.94 4.21 8.27
N GLN A 140 -8.71 5.37 8.90
CA GLN A 140 -9.55 5.90 9.98
C GLN A 140 -10.99 6.20 9.51
N ALA A 141 -11.16 6.56 8.23
CA ALA A 141 -12.47 6.77 7.63
C ALA A 141 -13.12 5.44 7.19
N ALA A 142 -12.34 4.45 6.74
CA ALA A 142 -12.85 3.10 6.48
C ALA A 142 -13.38 2.41 7.76
N ILE A 143 -12.68 2.55 8.90
CA ILE A 143 -13.14 2.05 10.21
C ILE A 143 -14.47 2.72 10.63
N ARG A 144 -14.61 4.03 10.42
CA ARG A 144 -15.88 4.74 10.65
C ARG A 144 -16.99 4.32 9.70
N ALA A 145 -16.66 4.01 8.44
CA ALA A 145 -17.62 3.47 7.47
C ALA A 145 -18.11 2.06 7.86
N ALA A 146 -17.26 1.26 8.52
CA ALA A 146 -17.65 0.00 9.16
C ALA A 146 -18.40 0.19 10.50
N GLY A 147 -18.67 1.43 10.93
CA GLY A 147 -19.47 1.73 12.12
C GLY A 147 -18.72 1.68 13.46
N TYR A 148 -17.37 1.64 13.45
CA TYR A 148 -16.57 1.61 14.67
C TYR A 148 -15.81 2.92 14.90
N GLU A 149 -15.52 3.23 16.17
CA GLU A 149 -14.58 4.30 16.51
C GLU A 149 -13.13 3.81 16.26
N PRO A 150 -12.31 4.54 15.49
CA PRO A 150 -10.94 4.13 15.24
C PRO A 150 -10.09 4.14 16.51
N VAL A 151 -9.28 3.08 16.67
CA VAL A 151 -8.11 3.18 17.54
C VAL A 151 -7.22 4.33 17.04
N GLY A 152 -6.86 5.23 17.96
CA GLY A 152 -5.94 6.33 17.70
C GLY A 152 -4.59 5.81 17.20
N ARG A 153 -3.77 6.69 16.62
CA ARG A 153 -2.45 6.29 16.08
C ARG A 153 -1.65 5.55 17.17
N PRO A 154 -1.28 4.27 16.97
CA PRO A 154 -0.61 3.48 18.00
C PRO A 154 0.61 4.22 18.56
N SER A 155 0.70 4.24 19.88
CA SER A 155 1.71 4.95 20.66
C SER A 155 2.24 3.97 21.70
N GLY A 156 3.56 3.77 21.77
CA GLY A 156 4.12 2.67 22.56
C GLY A 156 4.25 1.36 21.74
N PRO A 157 4.31 0.19 22.42
CA PRO A 157 4.62 -1.12 21.83
C PRO A 157 3.83 -1.51 20.58
N ASP A 158 2.58 -1.09 20.51
CA ASP A 158 1.66 -1.48 19.43
C ASP A 158 1.91 -0.73 18.10
N ASN A 159 2.95 0.11 18.05
CA ASN A 159 3.41 0.79 16.84
C ASN A 159 4.62 0.06 16.26
N TYR A 160 4.54 -0.37 15.00
CA TYR A 160 5.63 -1.07 14.31
C TYR A 160 6.94 -0.26 14.17
N ASN A 161 6.91 1.07 14.37
CA ASN A 161 8.08 1.93 14.45
C ASN A 161 8.60 2.15 15.89
N TRP A 162 7.94 1.60 16.91
CA TRP A 162 8.38 1.71 18.30
C TRP A 162 9.44 0.66 18.62
N LYS A 163 10.49 1.08 19.35
CA LYS A 163 11.55 0.21 19.83
C LYS A 163 11.51 0.20 21.35
N GLU A 164 11.39 -1.00 21.93
CA GLU A 164 11.24 -1.24 23.38
C GLU A 164 12.41 -0.72 24.22
N GLN A 165 13.57 -0.61 23.58
CA GLN A 165 14.62 0.30 23.99
C GLN A 165 14.78 1.30 22.82
N PRO A 166 14.67 2.62 23.04
CA PRO A 166 15.09 3.57 22.02
C PRO A 166 16.58 3.30 21.78
N ALA A 167 16.93 2.90 20.56
CA ALA A 167 18.27 2.44 20.21
C ALA A 167 19.21 3.65 20.11
N HIS A 168 19.61 4.18 21.28
CA HIS A 168 20.53 5.30 21.51
C HIS A 168 20.32 6.56 20.63
N GLU A 169 19.10 6.80 20.16
CA GLU A 169 18.75 7.86 19.18
C GLU A 169 18.86 9.32 19.68
N TRP A 170 19.56 9.57 20.78
CA TRP A 170 20.12 10.90 21.10
C TRP A 170 21.22 11.34 20.10
N ARG A 171 21.60 10.47 19.15
CA ARG A 171 22.54 10.79 18.05
C ARG A 171 21.90 11.38 16.79
N GLU A 172 20.58 11.46 16.67
CA GLU A 172 19.93 11.98 15.44
C GLU A 172 20.29 13.45 15.14
N TYR A 173 20.60 14.23 16.18
CA TYR A 173 20.98 15.64 16.06
C TYR A 173 22.37 15.93 16.65
N GLY A 174 23.15 14.90 17.00
CA GLY A 174 24.49 15.03 17.61
C GLY A 174 24.50 15.47 19.08
N ASP A 175 25.63 15.22 19.75
CA ASP A 175 25.77 15.31 21.21
C ASP A 175 25.54 16.73 21.80
N ASN A 176 25.65 17.78 20.99
CA ASN A 176 25.41 19.17 21.42
C ASN A 176 23.92 19.57 21.40
N TRP A 177 23.02 18.72 20.92
CA TRP A 177 21.61 19.08 20.68
C TRP A 177 20.88 19.52 21.95
N GLU A 178 20.99 18.78 23.06
CA GLU A 178 20.27 19.12 24.31
C GLU A 178 20.61 20.53 24.80
N GLU A 179 21.91 20.86 24.82
CA GLU A 179 22.41 22.15 25.28
C GLU A 179 21.95 23.29 24.37
N GLN A 180 22.04 23.11 23.05
CA GLN A 180 21.61 24.14 22.09
C GLN A 180 20.08 24.30 22.06
N ARG A 181 19.33 23.20 22.20
CA ARG A 181 17.87 23.21 22.34
C ARG A 181 17.44 23.99 23.58
N GLN A 182 18.10 23.77 24.72
CA GLN A 182 17.83 24.50 25.96
C GLN A 182 18.13 25.99 25.81
N LYS A 183 19.29 26.35 25.23
CA LYS A 183 19.64 27.74 24.92
C LYS A 183 18.66 28.41 23.95
N ALA A 184 18.10 27.69 22.98
CA ALA A 184 17.09 28.22 22.06
C ALA A 184 15.78 28.54 22.81
N LEU A 185 15.31 27.64 23.69
CA LEU A 185 14.14 27.88 24.54
C LEU A 185 14.34 29.09 25.46
N GLU A 186 15.53 29.22 26.06
CA GLU A 186 15.88 30.36 26.93
C GLU A 186 15.94 31.68 26.16
N ARG A 187 16.59 31.70 24.99
CA ARG A 187 16.62 32.86 24.08
C ARG A 187 15.22 33.32 23.69
N ASP A 188 14.34 32.36 23.40
CA ASP A 188 12.96 32.58 22.96
C ASP A 188 11.99 32.83 24.13
N ASN A 189 12.52 33.04 25.34
CA ASN A 189 11.78 33.24 26.59
C ASN A 189 10.67 32.20 26.82
N TYR A 190 10.92 30.95 26.39
CA TYR A 190 9.96 29.85 26.44
C TYR A 190 8.61 30.16 25.76
N THR A 191 8.63 30.93 24.67
CA THR A 191 7.45 31.27 23.85
C THR A 191 7.61 30.85 22.39
N CYS A 192 6.50 30.55 21.72
CA CYS A 192 6.49 30.35 20.28
C CYS A 192 6.86 31.66 19.56
N GLN A 193 7.85 31.60 18.66
CA GLN A 193 8.37 32.76 17.93
C GLN A 193 7.62 33.10 16.63
N THR A 194 6.56 32.37 16.28
CA THR A 194 5.70 32.75 15.15
C THR A 194 4.93 34.03 15.51
N PRO A 195 4.81 35.02 14.60
CA PRO A 195 3.99 36.20 14.81
C PRO A 195 2.56 35.88 15.26
N ASP A 196 1.98 36.76 16.07
CA ASP A 196 0.64 36.64 16.67
C ASP A 196 0.36 35.37 17.49
N CYS A 197 1.38 34.55 17.77
CA CYS A 197 1.29 33.40 18.66
C CYS A 197 1.61 33.76 20.11
N GLU A 198 0.82 33.27 21.06
CA GLU A 198 1.01 33.50 22.50
C GLU A 198 1.33 32.22 23.30
N TRP A 199 1.49 31.07 22.62
CA TRP A 199 1.82 29.81 23.27
C TRP A 199 3.14 29.88 24.06
N THR A 200 3.03 29.79 25.39
CA THR A 200 4.15 29.58 26.32
C THR A 200 4.44 28.09 26.48
N GLN A 201 5.64 27.75 26.94
CA GLN A 201 6.04 26.37 27.29
C GLN A 201 5.12 25.74 28.35
N GLU A 202 4.59 26.55 29.26
CA GLU A 202 3.72 26.09 30.36
C GLU A 202 2.33 25.76 29.81
N ALA A 203 1.64 26.73 29.19
CA ALA A 203 0.32 26.54 28.61
C ALA A 203 0.31 25.43 27.53
N HIS A 204 1.38 25.32 26.73
CA HIS A 204 1.50 24.27 25.73
C HIS A 204 1.69 22.86 26.35
N ARG A 205 2.32 22.77 27.52
CA ARG A 205 2.42 21.49 28.27
C ARG A 205 1.09 21.09 28.88
N GLU A 206 0.31 22.05 29.35
CA GLU A 206 -1.03 21.81 29.90
C GLU A 206 -2.00 21.33 28.82
N GLU A 207 -2.03 21.99 27.65
CA GLU A 207 -2.94 21.65 26.55
C GLU A 207 -2.52 20.38 25.78
N PHE A 208 -1.24 20.25 25.41
CA PHE A 208 -0.78 19.23 24.46
C PHE A 208 0.05 18.09 25.09
N THR A 209 0.16 18.09 26.43
CA THR A 209 0.99 17.16 27.24
C THR A 209 2.47 17.13 26.79
N ARG A 210 2.95 18.19 26.12
CA ARG A 210 4.31 18.30 25.56
C ARG A 210 4.79 19.74 25.56
N GLY A 211 6.10 19.97 25.63
CA GLY A 211 6.66 21.32 25.48
C GLY A 211 6.61 21.84 24.05
N LEU A 212 6.94 23.13 23.89
CA LEU A 212 7.30 23.73 22.61
C LEU A 212 8.47 22.95 21.96
N HIS A 213 8.43 22.92 20.64
CA HIS A 213 9.43 22.32 19.78
C HIS A 213 10.53 23.34 19.47
N VAL A 214 11.74 22.85 19.18
CA VAL A 214 12.82 23.67 18.60
C VAL A 214 13.10 23.10 17.22
N HIS A 215 13.00 23.95 16.20
CA HIS A 215 13.05 23.57 14.79
C HIS A 215 14.31 24.12 14.11
N HIS A 216 14.89 23.35 13.18
CA HIS A 216 16.00 23.77 12.33
C HIS A 216 15.50 24.58 11.12
N ILE A 217 15.81 25.88 11.07
CA ILE A 217 15.36 26.80 10.00
C ILE A 217 15.85 26.31 8.63
N ARG A 218 17.14 25.96 8.52
CA ARG A 218 17.71 25.24 7.37
C ARG A 218 17.82 23.75 7.71
N PRO A 219 17.49 22.83 6.79
CA PRO A 219 17.51 21.40 7.06
C PRO A 219 18.95 20.88 7.26
N LEU A 220 19.09 19.79 8.01
CA LEU A 220 20.39 19.18 8.35
C LEU A 220 21.27 18.87 7.13
N SER A 221 20.66 18.46 6.01
CA SER A 221 21.34 18.19 4.73
C SER A 221 22.09 19.40 4.16
N ALA A 222 21.79 20.61 4.63
CA ALA A 222 22.46 21.85 4.21
C ALA A 222 23.71 22.20 5.04
N PHE A 223 24.18 21.26 5.88
CA PHE A 223 25.34 21.38 6.79
C PHE A 223 26.35 20.22 6.67
N GLY A 224 26.27 19.42 5.61
CA GLY A 224 27.30 18.44 5.25
C GLY A 224 28.33 19.00 4.27
N ASP A 225 29.59 18.61 4.41
CA ASP A 225 30.62 18.84 3.39
C ASP A 225 30.75 17.62 2.43
N VAL A 226 30.15 16.47 2.79
CA VAL A 226 30.05 15.22 2.02
C VAL A 226 28.60 14.74 2.01
N GLU A 227 28.19 14.05 0.93
CA GLU A 227 26.85 13.47 0.80
C GLU A 227 26.59 12.43 1.91
N ASN A 228 25.50 12.64 2.68
CA ASN A 228 25.09 11.89 3.88
C ASN A 228 25.88 12.16 5.19
N GLU A 229 26.73 13.19 5.25
CA GLU A 229 27.32 13.67 6.51
C GLU A 229 26.62 14.96 6.99
N VAL A 230 26.53 15.19 8.31
CA VAL A 230 25.95 16.41 8.90
C VAL A 230 26.87 16.96 9.99
N ASN A 231 27.30 18.20 9.84
CA ASN A 231 28.03 18.91 10.88
C ASN A 231 27.06 19.48 11.93
N PHE A 232 26.77 18.71 12.98
CA PHE A 232 25.84 19.10 14.05
C PHE A 232 26.29 20.33 14.87
N GLU A 233 27.59 20.60 14.96
CA GLU A 233 28.11 21.85 15.57
C GLU A 233 27.72 23.12 14.77
N ARG A 234 27.54 22.99 13.45
CA ARG A 234 27.06 24.06 12.58
C ARG A 234 25.53 24.07 12.47
N ALA A 235 24.90 22.89 12.37
CA ALA A 235 23.46 22.76 12.20
C ALA A 235 22.67 23.20 13.44
N ASN A 236 23.17 22.92 14.65
CA ASN A 236 22.50 23.25 15.92
C ASN A 236 22.87 24.62 16.48
N ARG A 237 23.50 25.50 15.70
CA ARG A 237 23.75 26.87 16.15
C ARG A 237 22.43 27.61 16.32
N LEU A 238 22.35 28.48 17.32
CA LEU A 238 21.13 29.22 17.65
C LEU A 238 20.59 30.04 16.46
N ASP A 239 21.45 30.55 15.56
CA ASP A 239 21.03 31.26 14.35
C ASP A 239 20.25 30.38 13.35
N ASN A 240 20.34 29.05 13.47
CA ASN A 240 19.57 28.07 12.73
C ASN A 240 18.43 27.42 13.54
N LEU A 241 18.22 27.78 14.81
CA LEU A 241 17.18 27.18 15.67
C LEU A 241 16.07 28.17 16.05
N ILE A 242 14.83 27.70 16.11
CA ILE A 242 13.66 28.49 16.51
C ILE A 242 12.64 27.72 17.35
N THR A 243 12.12 28.33 18.42
CA THR A 243 11.08 27.75 19.28
C THR A 243 9.68 27.97 18.72
N VAL A 244 8.90 26.89 18.60
CA VAL A 244 7.56 26.88 17.98
C VAL A 244 6.59 25.93 18.69
N CYS A 245 5.28 26.24 18.69
CA CYS A 245 4.25 25.30 19.15
C CYS A 245 4.01 24.17 18.13
N VAL A 246 3.27 23.14 18.53
CA VAL A 246 2.95 21.98 17.67
C VAL A 246 2.24 22.37 16.37
N GLU A 247 1.32 23.34 16.44
CA GLU A 247 0.58 23.85 15.27
C GLU A 247 1.51 24.55 14.27
N HIS A 248 2.39 25.43 14.77
CA HIS A 248 3.33 26.17 13.95
C HIS A 248 4.53 25.33 13.51
N HIS A 249 4.90 24.27 14.22
CA HIS A 249 5.97 23.36 13.79
C HIS A 249 5.71 22.81 12.37
N HIS A 250 4.47 22.40 12.10
CA HIS A 250 4.06 21.95 10.76
C HIS A 250 4.09 23.02 9.68
N LEU A 251 3.96 24.29 10.06
CA LEU A 251 4.07 25.42 9.14
C LEU A 251 5.54 25.72 8.81
N TRP A 252 6.46 25.59 9.78
CA TRP A 252 7.91 25.68 9.56
C TRP A 252 8.46 24.49 8.75
N GLU A 253 8.01 23.25 9.02
CA GLU A 253 8.34 22.05 8.22
C GLU A 253 8.02 22.25 6.73
N ARG A 254 6.90 22.91 6.41
CA ARG A 254 6.47 23.19 5.04
C ARG A 254 7.17 24.37 4.37
N ALA A 255 7.70 25.32 5.16
CA ALA A 255 8.38 26.50 4.64
C ALA A 255 9.84 26.22 4.31
N SER A 256 10.49 25.26 4.98
CA SER A 256 11.90 24.94 4.79
C SER A 256 12.26 24.70 3.31
N PRO A 257 13.32 25.32 2.77
CA PRO A 257 14.40 26.05 3.45
C PRO A 257 14.16 27.57 3.60
N LEU A 258 12.96 28.08 3.35
CA LEU A 258 12.63 29.49 3.53
C LEU A 258 12.44 29.81 5.01
N ARG A 259 12.98 30.96 5.43
CA ARG A 259 12.76 31.51 6.77
C ARG A 259 11.49 32.37 6.77
N LEU A 260 10.56 32.05 7.65
CA LEU A 260 9.36 32.85 7.91
C LEU A 260 9.69 34.00 8.86
N ASP A 261 8.80 34.99 8.93
CA ASP A 261 8.91 36.08 9.91
C ASP A 261 8.81 35.55 11.34
N THR A 262 9.50 36.22 12.27
CA THR A 262 9.60 35.84 13.69
C THR A 262 9.32 37.04 14.57
N ARG A 263 8.90 36.79 15.82
CA ARG A 263 8.91 37.78 16.90
C ARG A 263 10.34 38.25 17.21
#